data_AF-A0A363NRT4-F1
#
_entry.id   AF-A0A363NRT4-F1
#
_cell.length_a   1.000
_cell.length_b   1.000
_cell.length_c   1.000
_cell.angle_alpha   90.00
_cell.angle_beta   90.00
_cell.angle_gamma   90.00
#
_symmetry.space_group_name_H-M   'P 1'
#
loop_
_entity.id
_entity.type
_entity.pdbx_description
1 polymer ?
#
loop_
_entity_poly.entity_id
_entity_poly.type
_entity_poly.pdbx_seq_one_letter_code
_entity_poly.pdbx_strand_id
1 'polypeptide(L)'
;MKESVLSRKERIMKEALLLFSEQGYTNTSTKIIAQNAGVSEALIFKHFGNKDALLVYLIKSGYRKVLTHHRGMMTYREPKEFLRTMINLPNKLVTAEPLFWKLQERLSHHPFSKQQHEQFMKPVQPIIHRAFQDLNYENPDLETQFLLLIIDKLWKKEAIGELENVMELTLFLEKKYNLI
;
A
#
# COMPACT_ATOMS: atom_id res chain seq x y z
N MET A 1 16.12 -23.95 11.99
CA MET A 1 14.88 -23.38 11.41
C MET A 1 14.72 -23.93 10.01
N LYS A 2 13.65 -24.69 9.71
CA LYS A 2 13.35 -25.07 8.33
C LYS A 2 12.84 -23.82 7.61
N GLU A 3 13.60 -23.28 6.66
CA GLU A 3 13.03 -22.37 5.65
C GLU A 3 11.80 -23.07 5.06
N SER A 4 10.61 -22.49 5.23
CA SER A 4 9.42 -23.06 4.60
C SER A 4 9.58 -22.90 3.09
N VAL A 5 9.78 -24.01 2.39
CA VAL A 5 9.83 -24.02 0.93
C VAL A 5 8.52 -23.42 0.42
N LEU A 6 8.60 -22.26 -0.24
CA LEU A 6 7.43 -21.61 -0.83
C LEU A 6 6.70 -22.59 -1.75
N SER A 7 5.38 -22.65 -1.61
CA SER A 7 4.54 -23.38 -2.54
C SER A 7 4.71 -22.83 -3.96
N ARG A 8 4.41 -23.64 -4.97
CA ARG A 8 4.48 -23.20 -6.38
C ARG A 8 3.62 -21.95 -6.63
N LYS A 9 2.45 -21.86 -5.97
CA LYS A 9 1.58 -20.69 -6.02
C LYS A 9 2.25 -19.44 -5.44
N GLU A 10 2.92 -19.56 -4.30
CA GLU A 10 3.65 -18.45 -3.67
C GLU A 10 4.87 -18.02 -4.48
N ARG A 11 5.57 -18.96 -5.13
CA ARG A 11 6.66 -18.63 -6.07
C ARG A 11 6.15 -17.82 -7.25
N ILE A 12 5.04 -18.23 -7.87
CA ILE A 12 4.41 -17.47 -8.97
C ILE A 12 4.06 -16.05 -8.49
N MET A 13 3.46 -15.93 -7.31
CA MET A 13 3.07 -14.64 -6.74
C MET A 13 4.26 -13.73 -6.47
N LYS A 14 5.34 -14.28 -5.89
CA LYS A 14 6.57 -13.54 -5.61
C LYS A 14 7.18 -12.97 -6.88
N GLU A 15 7.36 -13.82 -7.89
CA GLU A 15 7.99 -13.42 -9.15
C GLU A 15 7.11 -12.47 -9.96
N ALA A 16 5.79 -12.69 -9.96
CA ALA A 16 4.86 -11.78 -10.62
C ALA A 16 4.84 -10.40 -9.96
N LEU A 17 4.86 -10.33 -8.62
CA LEU A 17 4.97 -9.05 -7.89
C LEU A 17 6.24 -8.30 -8.27
N LEU A 18 7.39 -8.98 -8.24
CA LEU A 18 8.68 -8.42 -8.59
C LEU A 18 8.65 -7.86 -10.03
N LEU A 19 8.34 -8.71 -11.00
CA LEU A 19 8.35 -8.34 -12.41
C LEU A 19 7.35 -7.23 -12.74
N PHE A 20 6.12 -7.28 -12.21
CA PHE A 20 5.15 -6.21 -12.43
C PHE A 20 5.58 -4.89 -11.78
N SER A 21 6.23 -4.92 -10.61
CA SER A 21 6.72 -3.72 -9.93
C SER A 21 7.94 -3.09 -10.60
N GLU A 22 8.79 -3.88 -11.27
CA GLU A 22 10.01 -3.40 -11.91
C GLU A 22 9.82 -3.08 -13.40
N GLN A 23 9.20 -4.00 -14.14
CA GLN A 23 9.09 -3.93 -15.60
C GLN A 23 7.73 -3.39 -16.05
N GLY A 24 6.76 -3.34 -15.13
CA GLY A 24 5.38 -2.97 -15.42
C GLY A 24 4.52 -4.15 -15.89
N TYR A 25 3.22 -4.01 -15.72
CA TYR A 25 2.24 -5.03 -16.06
C TYR A 25 2.30 -5.39 -17.56
N THR A 26 2.24 -4.41 -18.45
CA THR A 26 2.19 -4.62 -19.91
C THR A 26 3.40 -5.41 -20.44
N ASN A 27 4.61 -5.09 -19.97
CA ASN A 27 5.85 -5.68 -20.47
C ASN A 27 6.17 -7.08 -19.92
N THR A 28 5.42 -7.55 -18.92
CA THR A 28 5.69 -8.82 -18.25
C THR A 28 4.76 -9.93 -18.78
N SER A 29 5.29 -10.97 -19.42
CA SER A 29 4.48 -12.12 -19.87
C SER A 29 4.37 -13.22 -18.80
N THR A 30 3.31 -14.03 -18.86
CA THR A 30 3.15 -15.23 -18.01
C THR A 30 4.27 -16.24 -18.21
N LYS A 31 4.85 -16.31 -19.42
CA LYS A 31 6.04 -17.11 -19.73
C LYS A 31 7.26 -16.67 -18.91
N ILE A 32 7.55 -15.37 -18.87
CA ILE A 32 8.69 -14.84 -18.08
C ILE A 32 8.45 -15.10 -16.59
N ILE A 33 7.23 -14.90 -16.09
CA ILE A 33 6.88 -15.20 -14.69
C ILE A 33 7.11 -16.69 -14.40
N ALA A 34 6.64 -17.59 -15.27
CA ALA A 34 6.77 -19.03 -15.07
C ALA A 34 8.25 -19.47 -15.04
N GLN A 35 9.06 -18.93 -15.94
CA GLN A 35 10.50 -19.19 -16.01
C GLN A 35 11.22 -18.76 -14.72
N ASN A 36 10.99 -17.53 -14.25
CA ASN A 36 11.59 -17.03 -13.00
C ASN A 36 11.07 -17.82 -11.78
N ALA A 37 9.79 -18.17 -11.77
CA ALA A 37 9.19 -18.95 -10.70
C ALA A 37 9.56 -20.44 -10.75
N GLY A 38 10.30 -20.90 -11.76
CA GLY A 38 10.70 -22.30 -11.95
C GLY A 38 9.50 -23.25 -12.01
N VAL A 39 8.45 -22.86 -12.74
CA VAL A 39 7.22 -23.65 -12.96
C VAL A 39 6.85 -23.64 -14.44
N SER A 40 5.91 -24.52 -14.85
CA SER A 40 5.33 -24.43 -16.19
C SER A 40 4.33 -23.27 -16.28
N GLU A 41 4.24 -22.64 -17.44
CA GLU A 41 3.26 -21.57 -17.69
C GLU A 41 1.82 -22.06 -17.52
N ALA A 42 1.55 -23.32 -17.91
CA ALA A 42 0.26 -23.99 -17.67
C ALA A 42 -0.14 -24.01 -16.18
N LEU A 43 0.83 -24.03 -15.26
CA LEU A 43 0.53 -24.00 -13.82
C LEU A 43 0.02 -22.62 -13.36
N ILE A 44 0.46 -21.53 -14.00
CA ILE A 44 -0.09 -20.19 -13.75
C ILE A 44 -1.55 -20.16 -14.17
N PHE A 45 -1.86 -20.60 -15.38
CA PHE A 45 -3.25 -20.66 -15.87
C PHE A 45 -4.12 -21.58 -15.00
N LYS A 46 -3.58 -22.70 -14.51
CA LYS A 46 -4.28 -23.58 -13.57
C LYS A 46 -4.63 -22.89 -12.25
N HIS A 47 -3.74 -22.05 -11.71
CA HIS A 47 -3.96 -21.41 -10.41
C HIS A 47 -4.75 -20.11 -10.48
N PHE A 48 -4.58 -19.34 -11.55
CA PHE A 48 -5.08 -17.97 -11.64
C PHE A 48 -5.98 -17.73 -12.86
N GLY A 49 -6.04 -18.65 -13.82
CA GLY A 49 -6.85 -18.51 -15.04
C GLY A 49 -6.14 -17.71 -16.12
N ASN A 50 -5.79 -16.45 -15.85
CA ASN A 50 -5.08 -15.58 -16.79
C ASN A 50 -4.21 -14.53 -16.07
N LYS A 51 -3.51 -13.68 -16.84
CA LYS A 51 -2.61 -12.65 -16.33
C LYS A 51 -3.34 -11.54 -15.54
N ASP A 52 -4.53 -11.14 -15.99
CA ASP A 52 -5.35 -10.13 -15.30
C ASP A 52 -5.83 -10.64 -13.93
N ALA A 53 -6.27 -11.90 -13.88
CA ALA A 53 -6.72 -12.54 -12.66
C ALA A 53 -5.56 -12.79 -11.68
N LEU A 54 -4.34 -13.08 -12.18
CA LEU A 54 -3.12 -13.08 -11.37
C LEU A 54 -2.85 -11.70 -10.76
N LEU A 55 -2.96 -10.61 -11.55
CA LEU A 55 -2.80 -9.25 -11.04
C LEU A 55 -3.86 -8.89 -9.98
N VAL A 56 -5.13 -9.20 -10.24
CA VAL A 56 -6.23 -8.99 -9.29
C VAL A 56 -5.96 -9.74 -7.98
N TYR A 57 -5.51 -10.98 -8.06
CA TYR A 57 -5.18 -11.79 -6.90
C TYR A 57 -3.97 -11.20 -6.12
N LEU A 58 -2.95 -10.70 -6.82
CA LEU A 58 -1.81 -9.97 -6.23
C LEU A 58 -2.26 -8.76 -5.42
N ILE A 59 -3.06 -7.88 -6.03
CA ILE A 59 -3.52 -6.64 -5.39
C ILE A 59 -4.35 -6.97 -4.13
N LYS A 60 -5.34 -7.87 -4.26
CA LYS A 60 -6.18 -8.28 -3.12
C LYS A 60 -5.38 -8.93 -2.00
N SER A 61 -4.39 -9.75 -2.35
CA SER A 61 -3.54 -10.43 -1.37
C SER A 61 -2.63 -9.44 -0.65
N GLY A 62 -2.08 -8.44 -1.36
CA GLY A 62 -1.26 -7.38 -0.79
C GLY A 62 -2.02 -6.55 0.24
N TYR A 63 -3.19 -6.03 -0.12
CA TYR A 63 -4.03 -5.29 0.85
C TYR A 63 -4.47 -6.15 2.03
N ARG A 64 -4.82 -7.42 1.82
CA ARG A 64 -5.13 -8.35 2.92
C ARG A 64 -3.94 -8.54 3.85
N LYS A 65 -2.72 -8.66 3.31
CA LYS A 65 -1.48 -8.80 4.08
C LYS A 65 -1.25 -7.56 4.92
N VAL A 66 -1.35 -6.36 4.32
CA VAL A 66 -1.24 -5.07 5.01
C VAL A 66 -2.24 -4.99 6.16
N LEU A 67 -3.53 -5.24 5.90
CA LEU A 67 -4.57 -5.19 6.93
C LEU A 67 -4.34 -6.21 8.06
N THR A 68 -3.80 -7.39 7.76
CA THR A 68 -3.55 -8.44 8.75
C THR A 68 -2.37 -8.11 9.66
N HIS A 69 -1.29 -7.53 9.12
CA HIS A 69 -0.10 -7.15 9.90
C HIS A 69 -0.31 -5.85 10.70
N HIS A 70 -1.34 -5.09 10.37
CA HIS A 70 -1.57 -3.74 10.93
C HIS A 70 -2.94 -3.57 11.60
N ARG A 71 -3.60 -4.66 12.01
CA ARG A 71 -4.94 -4.64 12.63
C ARG A 71 -5.09 -3.64 13.78
N GLY A 72 -4.02 -3.40 14.55
CA GLY A 72 -4.03 -2.47 15.69
C GLY A 72 -3.90 -0.99 15.33
N MET A 73 -3.46 -0.64 14.12
CA MET A 73 -3.20 0.76 13.71
C MET A 73 -4.47 1.61 13.64
N MET A 74 -5.63 0.97 13.53
CA MET A 74 -6.93 1.63 13.42
C MET A 74 -7.58 1.87 14.79
N THR A 75 -6.88 1.61 15.89
CA THR A 75 -7.41 1.79 17.23
C THR A 75 -7.43 3.27 17.59
N TYR A 76 -8.61 3.87 17.60
CA TYR A 76 -8.79 5.25 18.03
C TYR A 76 -8.87 5.33 19.56
N ARG A 77 -7.80 5.84 20.20
CA ARG A 77 -7.74 6.08 21.65
C ARG A 77 -7.54 7.55 21.98
N GLU A 78 -6.58 8.17 21.29
CA GLU A 78 -6.24 9.57 21.47
C GLU A 78 -6.14 10.24 20.08
N PRO A 79 -6.77 11.43 19.88
CA PRO A 79 -6.78 12.11 18.60
C PRO A 79 -5.37 12.40 18.05
N LYS A 80 -4.46 12.91 18.90
CA LYS A 80 -3.10 13.28 18.49
C LYS A 80 -2.31 12.07 18.01
N GLU A 81 -2.27 11.02 18.82
CA GLU A 81 -1.59 9.77 18.48
C GLU A 81 -2.16 9.11 17.22
N PHE A 82 -3.47 9.21 16.99
CA PHE A 82 -4.07 8.74 15.75
C PHE A 82 -3.57 9.53 14.54
N LEU A 83 -3.57 10.87 14.59
CA LEU A 83 -3.05 11.69 13.49
C LEU A 83 -1.55 11.45 13.25
N ARG A 84 -0.75 11.27 14.30
CA ARG A 84 0.66 10.87 14.17
C ARG A 84 0.79 9.53 13.46
N THR A 85 -0.01 8.55 13.87
CA THR A 85 -0.04 7.23 13.21
C THR A 85 -0.35 7.38 11.72
N MET A 86 -1.30 8.22 11.34
CA MET A 86 -1.66 8.46 9.95
C MET A 86 -0.57 9.17 9.14
N ILE A 87 0.13 10.15 9.73
CA ILE A 87 1.26 10.85 9.10
C ILE A 87 2.43 9.89 8.84
N ASN A 88 2.71 9.00 9.80
CA ASN A 88 3.80 8.02 9.70
C ASN A 88 3.42 6.77 8.87
N LEU A 89 2.14 6.60 8.54
CA LEU A 89 1.62 5.39 7.90
C LEU A 89 2.25 5.12 6.52
N PRO A 90 2.36 6.10 5.59
CA PRO A 90 3.03 5.92 4.30
C PRO A 90 4.39 5.23 4.44
N ASN A 91 5.29 5.80 5.24
CA ASN A 91 6.64 5.29 5.42
C ASN A 91 6.66 3.87 5.97
N LYS A 92 5.85 3.62 6.99
CA LYS A 92 5.78 2.31 7.61
C LYS A 92 5.29 1.23 6.65
N LEU A 93 4.25 1.53 5.86
CA LEU A 93 3.69 0.57 4.92
C LEU A 93 4.59 0.35 3.71
N VAL A 94 5.17 1.41 3.14
CA VAL A 94 6.08 1.32 1.99
C VAL A 94 7.34 0.57 2.37
N THR A 95 7.92 0.83 3.53
CA THR A 95 9.11 0.11 4.02
C THR A 95 8.82 -1.38 4.26
N ALA A 96 7.63 -1.73 4.76
CA ALA A 96 7.26 -3.12 5.04
C ALA A 96 7.02 -3.96 3.77
N GLU A 97 6.42 -3.37 2.73
CA GLU A 97 6.05 -4.07 1.48
C GLU A 97 6.42 -3.26 0.22
N PRO A 98 7.71 -2.96 -0.03
CA PRO A 98 8.14 -1.98 -1.03
C PRO A 98 7.70 -2.32 -2.46
N LEU A 99 7.82 -3.59 -2.86
CA LEU A 99 7.40 -4.02 -4.20
C LEU A 99 5.88 -3.90 -4.40
N PHE A 100 5.09 -4.12 -3.35
CA PHE A 100 3.63 -3.97 -3.42
C PHE A 100 3.23 -2.51 -3.62
N TRP A 101 3.80 -1.59 -2.85
CA TRP A 101 3.49 -0.17 -3.00
C TRP A 101 4.03 0.41 -4.31
N LYS A 102 5.20 -0.04 -4.77
CA LYS A 102 5.72 0.30 -6.10
C LYS A 102 4.79 -0.19 -7.21
N LEU A 103 4.27 -1.42 -7.10
CA LEU A 103 3.25 -1.94 -8.02
C LEU A 103 1.96 -1.09 -7.96
N GLN A 104 1.48 -0.73 -6.76
CA GLN A 104 0.30 0.11 -6.60
C GLN A 104 0.47 1.46 -7.27
N GLU A 105 1.62 2.12 -7.12
CA GLU A 105 1.87 3.41 -7.74
C GLU A 105 1.95 3.31 -9.27
N ARG A 106 2.63 2.29 -9.81
CA ARG A 106 2.66 2.06 -11.27
C ARG A 106 1.28 1.79 -11.86
N LEU A 107 0.35 1.30 -11.05
CA LEU A 107 -1.03 1.00 -11.43
C LEU A 107 -2.01 2.05 -10.91
N SER A 108 -1.56 3.23 -10.46
CA SER A 108 -2.44 4.26 -9.88
C SER A 108 -3.53 4.74 -10.85
N HIS A 109 -3.27 4.67 -12.16
CA HIS A 109 -4.25 4.95 -13.22
C HIS A 109 -5.09 3.75 -13.66
N HIS A 110 -4.78 2.54 -13.20
CA HIS A 110 -5.56 1.35 -13.51
C HIS A 110 -6.85 1.34 -12.65
N PRO A 111 -8.07 1.29 -13.24
CA PRO A 111 -9.33 1.47 -12.50
C PRO A 111 -9.47 0.53 -11.31
N PHE A 112 -9.14 -0.75 -11.49
CA PHE A 112 -9.21 -1.73 -10.40
C PHE A 112 -8.23 -1.42 -9.26
N SER A 113 -6.99 -1.02 -9.54
CA SER A 113 -6.00 -0.74 -8.49
C SER A 113 -6.38 0.51 -7.72
N LYS A 114 -6.83 1.56 -8.43
CA LYS A 114 -7.35 2.79 -7.83
C LYS A 114 -8.53 2.49 -6.89
N GLN A 115 -9.52 1.72 -7.36
CA GLN A 115 -10.67 1.35 -6.55
C GLN A 115 -10.28 0.53 -5.30
N GLN A 116 -9.33 -0.39 -5.42
CA GLN A 116 -8.85 -1.15 -4.26
C GLN A 116 -8.14 -0.25 -3.23
N HIS A 117 -7.34 0.72 -3.67
CA HIS A 117 -6.72 1.70 -2.79
C HIS A 117 -7.75 2.60 -2.08
N GLU A 118 -8.75 3.09 -2.82
CA GLU A 118 -9.86 3.86 -2.26
C GLU A 118 -10.62 3.06 -1.19
N GLN A 119 -10.90 1.78 -1.45
CA GLN A 119 -11.52 0.89 -0.46
C GLN A 119 -10.66 0.67 0.78
N PHE A 120 -9.34 0.62 0.61
CA PHE A 120 -8.39 0.51 1.72
C PHE A 120 -8.39 1.77 2.59
N MET A 121 -8.46 2.97 1.99
CA MET A 121 -8.44 4.24 2.72
C MET A 121 -9.81 4.71 3.23
N LYS A 122 -10.92 4.23 2.66
CA LYS A 122 -12.28 4.65 3.05
C LYS A 122 -12.57 4.58 4.56
N PRO A 123 -12.14 3.54 5.30
CA PRO A 123 -12.39 3.46 6.73
C PRO A 123 -11.61 4.48 7.58
N VAL A 124 -10.47 5.00 7.11
CA VAL A 124 -9.67 5.97 7.90
C VAL A 124 -10.24 7.37 7.88
N GLN A 125 -10.89 7.78 6.78
CA GLN A 125 -11.39 9.13 6.58
C GLN A 125 -12.29 9.65 7.73
N PRO A 126 -13.35 8.94 8.16
CA PRO A 126 -14.19 9.43 9.26
C PRO A 126 -13.44 9.49 10.60
N ILE A 127 -12.39 8.69 10.79
CA ILE A 127 -11.60 8.69 12.03
C ILE A 127 -10.64 9.88 12.05
N ILE A 128 -10.01 10.20 10.91
CA ILE A 128 -9.19 11.42 10.76
C ILE A 128 -10.06 12.65 11.02
N HIS A 129 -11.23 12.70 10.41
CA HIS A 129 -12.18 13.79 10.62
C HIS A 129 -12.55 13.95 12.09
N ARG A 130 -12.93 12.85 12.74
CA ARG A 130 -13.20 12.84 14.18
C ARG A 130 -11.99 13.33 14.99
N ALA A 131 -10.76 12.94 14.63
CA ALA A 131 -9.57 13.39 15.33
C ALA A 131 -9.39 14.92 15.25
N PHE A 132 -9.62 15.52 14.08
CA PHE A 132 -9.59 16.97 13.94
C PHE A 132 -10.72 17.68 14.68
N GLN A 133 -11.93 17.08 14.72
CA GLN A 133 -13.04 17.58 15.53
C GLN A 133 -12.73 17.55 17.02
N ASP A 134 -12.25 16.42 17.54
CA ASP A 134 -11.93 16.24 18.97
C ASP A 134 -10.76 17.15 19.41
N LEU A 135 -9.93 17.62 18.46
CA LEU A 135 -8.88 18.61 18.67
C LEU A 135 -9.33 20.07 18.46
N ASN A 136 -10.60 20.31 18.15
CA ASN A 136 -11.20 21.63 17.91
C ASN A 136 -10.54 22.43 16.77
N TYR A 137 -10.15 21.76 15.69
CA TYR A 137 -9.73 22.47 14.47
C TYR A 137 -10.91 23.23 13.85
N GLU A 138 -10.64 24.41 13.28
CA GLU A 138 -11.66 25.30 12.73
C GLU A 138 -12.45 24.65 11.57
N ASN A 139 -11.78 23.89 10.71
CA ASN A 139 -12.37 23.24 9.54
C ASN A 139 -11.97 21.76 9.41
N PRO A 140 -12.51 20.85 10.25
CA PRO A 140 -12.10 19.43 10.28
C PRO A 140 -12.25 18.70 8.93
N ASP A 141 -13.24 19.08 8.12
CA ASP A 141 -13.44 18.56 6.77
C ASP A 141 -12.28 18.89 5.83
N LEU A 142 -11.84 20.15 5.82
CA LEU A 142 -10.73 20.58 4.97
C LEU A 142 -9.40 20.01 5.47
N GLU A 143 -9.19 19.93 6.78
CA GLU A 143 -7.99 19.32 7.36
C GLU A 143 -7.90 17.83 7.02
N THR A 144 -9.03 17.13 7.05
CA THR A 144 -9.10 15.72 6.63
C THR A 144 -8.75 15.56 5.16
N GLN A 145 -9.35 16.37 4.28
CA GLN A 145 -9.05 16.34 2.85
C GLN A 145 -7.58 16.65 2.58
N PHE A 146 -7.03 17.67 3.23
CA PHE A 146 -5.66 18.09 3.07
C PHE A 146 -4.67 17.02 3.56
N LEU A 147 -4.89 16.44 4.75
CA LEU A 147 -4.06 15.35 5.26
C LEU A 147 -4.12 14.12 4.35
N LEU A 148 -5.28 13.75 3.84
CA LEU A 148 -5.41 12.62 2.89
C LEU A 148 -4.67 12.87 1.58
N LEU A 149 -4.68 14.10 1.05
CA LEU A 149 -3.90 14.48 -0.13
C LEU A 149 -2.38 14.39 0.12
N ILE A 150 -1.94 14.82 1.31
CA ILE A 150 -0.54 14.68 1.72
C ILE A 150 -0.16 13.21 1.82
N ILE A 151 -0.94 12.39 2.54
CA ILE A 151 -0.71 10.95 2.70
C ILE A 151 -0.62 10.29 1.33
N ASP A 152 -1.56 10.59 0.42
CA ASP A 152 -1.56 10.10 -0.96
C ASP A 152 -0.24 10.44 -1.68
N LYS A 153 0.21 11.69 -1.55
CA LYS A 153 1.45 12.11 -2.20
C LYS A 153 2.70 11.46 -1.60
N LEU A 154 2.75 11.34 -0.27
CA LEU A 154 3.89 10.76 0.45
C LEU A 154 4.09 9.30 0.06
N TRP A 155 3.06 8.45 0.17
CA TRP A 155 3.24 7.02 -0.10
C TRP A 155 3.64 6.77 -1.56
N LYS A 156 3.08 7.54 -2.51
CA LYS A 156 3.41 7.41 -3.94
C LYS A 156 4.85 7.75 -4.23
N LYS A 157 5.31 8.91 -3.72
CA LYS A 157 6.70 9.37 -3.91
C LYS A 157 7.69 8.42 -3.24
N GLU A 158 7.36 7.94 -2.06
CA GLU A 158 8.19 6.98 -1.35
C GLU A 158 8.26 5.62 -2.05
N ALA A 159 7.13 5.12 -2.58
CA ALA A 159 7.07 3.84 -3.29
C ALA A 159 7.97 3.77 -4.54
N ILE A 160 8.31 4.92 -5.12
CA ILE A 160 9.19 5.03 -6.29
C ILE A 160 10.58 5.59 -5.92
N GLY A 161 10.86 5.84 -4.65
CA GLY A 161 12.15 6.34 -4.17
C GLY A 161 12.42 7.82 -4.52
N GLU A 162 11.38 8.61 -4.78
CA GLU A 162 11.45 10.04 -5.12
C GLU A 162 11.11 10.96 -3.93
N LEU A 163 10.95 10.39 -2.73
CA LEU A 163 10.69 11.17 -1.52
C LEU A 163 12.01 11.41 -0.76
N GLU A 164 12.49 12.65 -0.81
CA GLU A 164 13.60 13.10 0.01
C GLU A 164 13.10 13.55 1.39
N ASN A 165 13.99 13.54 2.40
CA ASN A 165 13.74 14.14 3.72
C ASN A 165 12.49 13.62 4.45
N VAL A 166 12.17 12.32 4.30
CA VAL A 166 10.96 11.68 4.87
C VAL A 166 10.78 12.00 6.36
N MET A 167 11.86 11.89 7.15
CA MET A 167 11.82 12.17 8.59
C MET A 167 11.51 13.64 8.87
N GLU A 168 12.11 14.57 8.13
CA GLU A 168 11.92 16.00 8.33
C GLU A 168 10.51 16.44 7.93
N LEU A 169 9.98 15.90 6.83
CA LEU A 169 8.60 16.15 6.39
C LEU A 169 7.59 15.60 7.40
N THR A 170 7.83 14.40 7.94
CA THR A 170 6.99 13.79 8.98
C THR A 170 6.99 14.67 10.23
N LEU A 171 8.16 15.06 10.73
CA LEU A 171 8.30 15.96 11.89
C LEU A 171 7.66 17.33 11.63
N PHE A 172 7.80 17.86 10.41
CA PHE A 172 7.16 19.12 10.01
C PHE A 172 5.64 19.03 10.06
N LEU A 173 5.05 17.93 9.59
CA LEU A 173 3.61 17.69 9.67
C LEU A 173 3.14 17.51 11.13
N GLU A 174 3.89 16.77 11.94
CA GLU A 174 3.58 16.62 13.38
C GLU A 174 3.60 17.97 14.11
N LYS A 175 4.58 18.83 13.82
CA LYS A 175 4.64 20.20 14.34
C LYS A 175 3.50 21.08 13.82
N LYS A 176 3.20 21.03 12.52
CA LYS A 176 2.10 21.78 11.90
C LYS A 176 0.78 21.52 12.61
N TYR A 177 0.53 20.28 13.02
CA TYR A 177 -0.69 19.88 13.69
C TYR A 177 -0.60 19.86 15.24
N ASN A 178 0.47 20.41 15.82
CA ASN A 178 0.70 20.45 17.28
C ASN A 178 0.58 19.06 17.95
N LEU A 179 1.12 18.03 17.29
CA LEU A 179 1.04 16.63 17.73
C LEU A 179 2.19 16.21 18.66
N ILE A 180 3.24 17.02 18.72
CA ILE A 180 4.41 16.89 19.60
C ILE A 180 4.61 18.14 20.44
#